data_AF-A0A368GVX7-F1
#
_entry.id   AF-A0A368GVX7-F1
#
_cell.length_a   1.000
_cell.length_b   1.000
_cell.length_c   1.000
_cell.angle_alpha   90.00
_cell.angle_beta   90.00
_cell.angle_gamma   90.00
#
_symmetry.space_group_name_H-M   'P 1'
#
loop_
_entity.id
_entity.type
_entity.pdbx_description
1 polymer ?
#
loop_
_entity_poly.entity_id
_entity_poly.type
_entity_poly.pdbx_seq_one_letter_code
_entity_poly.pdbx_strand_id
1 'polypeptide(L)'
;MSNEEQFGSGKNCNSTTTIKGILKKWWDEVKKVDLKASQLYVADLAHFGPMAAAEAKGFACSTKLCSGSKSDLLCVYDKVLTTNDDIYTAGASADKICEVCNQNKLCTDYLCQYTYTPAAEMPPRACDADKLTTDLENVAINMHNYYRRLSATGWAEDKIDGYAPTAKKLPALAYDCAGIGAKSYAKATNCPNTAPAADAGYSLNYYYVQEYETPKTVLFERDYQQKD
;
A
#
# COMPACT_ATOMS: atom_id res chain seq x y z
N MET A 1 -12.26 -8.06 -13.88
CA MET A 1 -11.50 -9.32 -13.69
C MET A 1 -10.54 -9.11 -12.54
N SER A 2 -10.39 -10.10 -11.66
CA SER A 2 -9.54 -9.98 -10.45
C SER A 2 -8.92 -11.33 -10.10
N ASN A 3 -7.68 -11.31 -9.62
CA ASN A 3 -7.02 -12.49 -9.10
C ASN A 3 -7.19 -12.55 -7.59
N GLU A 4 -7.62 -13.69 -7.06
CA GLU A 4 -7.91 -13.89 -5.63
C GLU A 4 -7.27 -15.19 -5.12
N GLU A 5 -6.60 -15.13 -3.97
CA GLU A 5 -6.08 -16.32 -3.29
C GLU A 5 -6.16 -16.17 -1.78
N GLN A 6 -6.58 -17.23 -1.10
CA GLN A 6 -6.61 -17.34 0.35
C GLN A 6 -5.35 -18.03 0.90
N PHE A 7 -4.75 -17.47 1.94
CA PHE A 7 -3.60 -18.06 2.63
C PHE A 7 -3.69 -17.93 4.14
N GLY A 8 -2.99 -18.80 4.87
CA GLY A 8 -2.91 -18.72 6.33
C GLY A 8 -1.98 -17.58 6.75
N SER A 9 -2.49 -16.66 7.58
CA SER A 9 -1.64 -15.69 8.26
C SER A 9 -0.93 -16.42 9.41
N GLY A 10 0.32 -16.84 9.20
CA GLY A 10 1.15 -17.37 10.28
C GLY A 10 1.24 -16.38 11.45
N LYS A 11 1.65 -16.83 12.64
CA LYS A 11 1.73 -16.02 13.88
C LYS A 11 2.52 -14.70 13.73
N ASN A 12 3.28 -14.55 12.66
CA ASN A 12 3.94 -13.32 12.29
C ASN A 12 3.36 -12.93 10.92
N CYS A 13 2.72 -11.77 10.80
CA CYS A 13 2.25 -11.16 9.55
C CYS A 13 3.38 -10.81 8.56
N ASN A 14 4.40 -11.68 8.41
CA ASN A 14 5.44 -11.58 7.40
C ASN A 14 4.89 -12.12 6.06
N SER A 15 3.92 -11.38 5.53
CA SER A 15 3.15 -11.72 4.33
C SER A 15 4.00 -11.69 3.05
N THR A 16 5.18 -11.07 3.06
CA THR A 16 6.01 -10.87 1.85
C THR A 16 6.41 -12.18 1.18
N THR A 17 6.91 -13.18 1.92
CA THR A 17 7.33 -14.46 1.35
C THR A 17 6.13 -15.24 0.80
N THR A 18 5.01 -15.22 1.51
CA THR A 18 3.77 -15.89 1.10
C THR A 18 3.20 -15.25 -0.16
N ILE A 19 3.09 -13.92 -0.21
CA ILE A 19 2.59 -13.18 -1.37
C ILE A 19 3.50 -13.42 -2.59
N LYS A 20 4.82 -13.39 -2.42
CA LYS A 20 5.77 -13.75 -3.51
C LYS A 20 5.50 -15.15 -4.05
N GLY A 21 5.24 -16.12 -3.16
CA GLY A 21 4.88 -17.49 -3.54
C GLY A 21 3.57 -17.56 -4.34
N ILE A 22 2.54 -16.82 -3.91
CA ILE A 22 1.23 -16.76 -4.59
C ILE A 22 1.37 -16.12 -5.98
N LEU A 23 2.01 -14.95 -6.08
CA LEU A 23 2.21 -14.27 -7.37
C LEU A 23 3.00 -15.15 -8.34
N LYS A 24 4.01 -15.89 -7.83
CA LYS A 24 4.76 -16.85 -8.64
C LYS A 24 3.88 -18.02 -9.09
N LYS A 25 3.01 -18.56 -8.22
CA LYS A 25 2.07 -19.64 -8.55
C LYS A 25 1.10 -19.19 -9.66
N TRP A 26 0.56 -17.98 -9.56
CA TRP A 26 -0.29 -17.39 -10.60
C TRP A 26 0.47 -17.21 -11.92
N TRP A 27 1.70 -16.69 -11.85
CA TRP A 27 2.54 -16.53 -13.04
C TRP A 27 2.89 -17.88 -13.70
N ASP A 28 3.14 -18.92 -12.89
CA ASP A 28 3.51 -20.26 -13.35
C ASP A 28 2.39 -20.97 -14.13
N GLU A 29 1.17 -20.42 -14.20
CA GLU A 29 0.12 -20.88 -15.12
C GLU A 29 0.57 -20.86 -16.59
N VAL A 30 1.49 -19.94 -16.93
CA VAL A 30 2.12 -19.90 -18.27
C VAL A 30 2.73 -21.24 -18.68
N LYS A 31 3.15 -22.07 -17.72
CA LYS A 31 3.77 -23.37 -17.98
C LYS A 31 2.77 -24.45 -18.41
N LYS A 32 1.46 -24.17 -18.32
CA LYS A 32 0.40 -25.13 -18.68
C LYS A 32 0.04 -25.09 -20.16
N VAL A 33 0.48 -24.07 -20.91
CA VAL A 33 0.10 -23.82 -22.30
C VAL A 33 1.30 -23.53 -23.19
N ASP A 34 1.12 -23.56 -24.50
CA ASP A 34 2.14 -23.15 -25.48
C ASP A 34 1.92 -21.70 -25.96
N LEU A 35 2.46 -20.74 -25.20
CA LEU A 35 2.43 -19.33 -25.60
C LEU A 35 3.34 -19.01 -26.80
N LYS A 36 4.10 -19.96 -27.36
CA LYS A 36 4.78 -19.75 -28.64
C LYS A 36 3.82 -19.95 -29.80
N ALA A 37 2.91 -20.92 -29.68
CA ALA A 37 1.90 -21.22 -30.69
C ALA A 37 0.74 -20.21 -30.67
N SER A 38 0.31 -19.75 -29.50
CA SER A 38 -0.82 -18.82 -29.36
C SER A 38 -0.71 -17.98 -28.09
N GLN A 39 -0.87 -16.66 -28.21
CA GLN A 39 -0.88 -15.74 -27.06
C GLN A 39 -2.30 -15.45 -26.55
N LEU A 40 -3.28 -16.28 -26.94
CA LEU A 40 -4.68 -16.09 -26.59
C LEU A 40 -4.96 -16.45 -25.13
N TYR A 41 -5.84 -15.68 -24.50
CA TYR A 41 -6.33 -15.94 -23.17
C TYR A 41 -7.26 -17.17 -23.15
N VAL A 42 -6.92 -18.12 -22.30
CA VAL A 42 -7.65 -19.37 -22.08
C VAL A 42 -7.86 -19.61 -20.58
N ALA A 43 -8.77 -20.51 -20.23
CA ALA A 43 -9.13 -20.78 -18.83
C ALA A 43 -7.94 -21.20 -17.95
N ASP A 44 -6.96 -21.92 -18.50
CA ASP A 44 -5.76 -22.36 -17.75
C ASP A 44 -4.81 -21.20 -17.38
N LEU A 45 -5.01 -20.02 -17.97
CA LEU A 45 -4.27 -18.79 -17.73
C LEU A 45 -5.05 -17.77 -16.92
N ALA A 46 -6.07 -18.21 -16.16
CA ALA A 46 -7.01 -17.32 -15.49
C ALA A 46 -6.34 -16.19 -14.68
N HIS A 47 -5.23 -16.48 -14.01
CA HIS A 47 -4.45 -15.52 -13.23
C HIS A 47 -3.29 -14.91 -14.02
N PHE A 48 -2.59 -15.72 -14.83
CA PHE A 48 -1.48 -15.22 -15.66
C PHE A 48 -1.93 -14.16 -16.67
N GLY A 49 -3.08 -14.36 -17.33
CA GLY A 49 -3.59 -13.47 -18.37
C GLY A 49 -3.65 -12.00 -17.91
N PRO A 50 -4.37 -11.67 -16.83
CA PRO A 50 -4.42 -10.32 -16.27
C PRO A 50 -3.04 -9.75 -15.88
N MET A 51 -2.15 -10.60 -15.34
CA MET A 51 -0.80 -10.18 -14.95
C MET A 51 0.07 -9.79 -16.15
N ALA A 52 -0.15 -10.41 -17.31
CA ALA A 52 0.65 -10.23 -18.52
C ALA A 52 -0.06 -9.44 -19.63
N ALA A 53 -1.30 -8.99 -19.40
CA ALA A 53 -2.11 -8.31 -20.39
C ALA A 53 -1.44 -7.00 -20.86
N ALA A 54 -1.01 -6.93 -22.12
CA ALA A 54 -0.25 -5.81 -22.66
C ALA A 54 -1.01 -4.47 -22.65
N GLU A 55 -2.34 -4.52 -22.67
CA GLU A 55 -3.18 -3.33 -22.59
C GLU A 55 -3.42 -2.85 -21.15
N ALA A 56 -3.11 -3.65 -20.12
CA ALA A 56 -3.25 -3.24 -18.74
C ALA A 56 -2.15 -2.21 -18.39
N LYS A 57 -2.55 -1.04 -17.88
CA LYS A 57 -1.64 0.06 -17.52
C LYS A 57 -1.65 0.35 -16.02
N GLY A 58 -2.69 -0.11 -15.33
CA GLY A 58 -2.87 0.06 -13.90
C GLY A 58 -3.30 -1.25 -13.26
N PHE A 59 -2.72 -1.54 -12.11
CA PHE A 59 -3.19 -2.60 -11.24
C PHE A 59 -2.99 -2.19 -9.78
N ALA A 60 -3.81 -2.76 -8.90
CA ALA A 60 -3.69 -2.58 -7.47
C ALA A 60 -4.00 -3.89 -6.77
N CYS A 61 -3.25 -4.19 -5.72
CA CYS A 61 -3.52 -5.34 -4.86
C CYS A 61 -3.85 -4.87 -3.44
N SER A 62 -4.63 -5.66 -2.73
CA SER A 62 -4.92 -5.44 -1.32
C SER A 62 -5.01 -6.77 -0.61
N THR A 63 -4.64 -6.76 0.67
CA THR A 63 -4.83 -7.90 1.55
C THR A 63 -5.86 -7.59 2.62
N LYS A 64 -6.67 -8.58 2.99
CA LYS A 64 -7.61 -8.47 4.10
C LYS A 64 -7.48 -9.67 5.01
N LEU A 65 -7.45 -9.42 6.32
CA LEU A 65 -7.60 -10.46 7.33
C LEU A 65 -9.06 -10.94 7.36
N CYS A 66 -9.24 -12.23 7.19
CA CYS A 66 -10.50 -12.95 7.19
C CYS A 66 -10.62 -13.81 8.46
N SER A 67 -11.83 -14.21 8.80
CA SER A 67 -12.11 -15.02 10.00
C SER A 67 -11.26 -16.30 10.04
N GLY A 68 -10.72 -16.63 11.23
CA GLY A 68 -9.95 -17.86 11.44
C GLY A 68 -8.50 -17.82 10.95
N SER A 69 -7.82 -16.68 11.09
CA SER A 69 -6.39 -16.51 10.72
C SER A 69 -6.10 -16.79 9.25
N LYS A 70 -7.05 -16.45 8.38
CA LYS A 70 -6.88 -16.48 6.93
C LYS A 70 -6.73 -15.05 6.43
N SER A 71 -6.03 -14.89 5.33
CA SER A 71 -5.97 -13.63 4.61
C SER A 71 -6.30 -13.85 3.14
N ASP A 72 -7.00 -12.89 2.55
CA ASP A 72 -7.22 -12.83 1.11
C ASP A 72 -6.16 -11.90 0.51
N LEU A 73 -5.59 -12.29 -0.63
CA LEU A 73 -4.90 -11.37 -1.55
C LEU A 73 -5.79 -11.18 -2.77
N LEU A 74 -6.19 -9.93 -3.04
CA LEU A 74 -6.95 -9.57 -4.22
C LEU A 74 -6.14 -8.59 -5.07
N CYS A 75 -5.98 -8.86 -6.36
CA CYS A 75 -5.40 -7.93 -7.33
C CYS A 75 -6.42 -7.60 -8.42
N VAL A 76 -6.59 -6.31 -8.71
CA VAL A 76 -7.50 -5.76 -9.71
C VAL A 76 -6.68 -5.06 -10.79
N TYR A 77 -7.07 -5.27 -12.05
CA TYR A 77 -6.40 -4.73 -13.22
C TYR A 77 -7.38 -3.83 -14.00
N ASP A 78 -6.87 -2.78 -14.63
CA ASP A 78 -7.67 -1.87 -15.46
C ASP A 78 -8.03 -2.44 -16.85
N LYS A 79 -7.64 -3.69 -17.11
CA LYS A 79 -8.01 -4.45 -18.30
C LYS A 79 -8.77 -5.73 -17.92
N VAL A 80 -9.85 -5.98 -18.65
CA VAL A 80 -10.57 -7.26 -18.63
C VAL A 80 -10.17 -8.04 -19.87
N LEU A 81 -9.79 -9.31 -19.69
CA LEU A 81 -9.64 -10.27 -20.78
C LEU A 81 -10.89 -11.14 -20.86
N THR A 82 -11.23 -11.57 -22.07
CA THR A 82 -12.24 -12.57 -22.39
C THR A 82 -11.58 -13.70 -23.17
N THR A 83 -12.18 -14.89 -23.18
CA THR A 83 -11.60 -16.05 -23.86
C THR A 83 -11.32 -15.73 -25.32
N ASN A 84 -10.11 -16.03 -25.79
CA ASN A 84 -9.58 -15.68 -27.11
C ASN A 84 -9.22 -14.20 -27.32
N ASP A 85 -9.16 -13.37 -26.27
CA ASP A 85 -8.44 -12.10 -26.36
C ASP A 85 -6.93 -12.36 -26.40
N ASP A 86 -6.18 -11.55 -27.16
CA ASP A 86 -4.73 -11.56 -27.09
C ASP A 86 -4.26 -11.05 -25.72
N ILE A 87 -3.44 -11.83 -25.02
CA ILE A 87 -2.78 -11.38 -23.79
C ILE A 87 -1.71 -10.35 -24.15
N TYR A 88 -0.88 -10.65 -25.15
CA TYR A 88 0.13 -9.77 -25.71
C TYR A 88 0.47 -10.20 -27.14
N THR A 89 0.99 -9.28 -27.95
CA THR A 89 1.50 -9.60 -29.29
C THR A 89 2.92 -10.16 -29.20
N ALA A 90 3.18 -11.29 -29.87
CA ALA A 90 4.53 -11.85 -29.94
C ALA A 90 5.50 -10.91 -30.69
N GLY A 91 6.68 -10.68 -30.09
CA GLY A 91 7.78 -9.98 -30.75
C GLY A 91 8.54 -10.90 -31.73
N ALA A 92 9.02 -10.35 -32.84
CA ALA A 92 9.77 -11.10 -33.85
C ALA A 92 11.17 -11.54 -33.37
N SER A 93 11.83 -10.72 -32.55
CA SER A 93 13.15 -10.98 -31.97
C SER A 93 13.43 -10.05 -30.77
N ALA A 94 14.48 -10.34 -30.01
CA ALA A 94 14.81 -9.58 -28.79
C ALA A 94 15.13 -8.09 -29.07
N ASP A 95 15.72 -7.77 -30.22
CA ASP A 95 16.00 -6.40 -30.65
C ASP A 95 14.74 -5.63 -31.09
N LYS A 96 13.60 -6.31 -31.24
CA LYS A 96 12.29 -5.71 -31.54
C LYS A 96 11.42 -5.51 -30.31
N ILE A 97 11.89 -5.89 -29.12
CA ILE A 97 11.22 -5.55 -27.88
C ILE A 97 11.09 -4.02 -27.82
N CYS A 98 9.90 -3.55 -27.43
CA CYS A 98 9.55 -2.13 -27.36
C CYS A 98 9.52 -1.36 -28.71
N GLU A 99 9.64 -2.02 -29.87
CA GLU A 99 9.61 -1.33 -31.18
C GLU A 99 8.34 -0.50 -31.40
N VAL A 100 7.22 -0.96 -30.82
CA VAL A 100 5.89 -0.35 -30.94
C VAL A 100 5.48 0.51 -29.72
N CYS A 101 6.37 0.76 -28.75
CA CYS A 101 6.04 1.68 -27.66
C CYS A 101 5.86 3.10 -28.23
N ASN A 102 4.63 3.62 -28.23
CA ASN A 102 4.34 4.99 -28.65
C ASN A 102 4.77 6.02 -27.59
N GLN A 103 5.05 7.24 -28.08
CA GLN A 103 5.52 8.43 -27.33
C GLN A 103 6.88 8.24 -26.61
N ASN A 104 7.93 8.82 -27.21
CA ASN A 104 9.24 9.06 -26.59
C ASN A 104 10.08 7.86 -26.15
N LYS A 105 9.78 6.63 -26.60
CA LYS A 105 10.70 5.46 -26.48
C LYS A 105 11.19 5.19 -25.05
N LEU A 106 10.37 5.46 -24.04
CA LEU A 106 10.72 5.07 -22.68
C LEU A 106 10.44 3.56 -22.59
N CYS A 107 11.47 2.78 -22.89
CA CYS A 107 11.52 1.34 -22.65
C CYS A 107 12.55 1.13 -21.55
N THR A 108 12.08 0.71 -20.38
CA THR A 108 12.93 0.44 -19.22
C THR A 108 12.79 -1.03 -18.88
N ASP A 109 13.92 -1.73 -18.78
CA ASP A 109 13.95 -3.17 -18.50
C ASP A 109 12.96 -3.98 -19.36
N TYR A 110 12.94 -3.68 -20.68
CA TYR A 110 12.12 -4.36 -21.68
C TYR A 110 10.60 -4.10 -21.57
N LEU A 111 10.17 -3.06 -20.84
CA LEU A 111 8.76 -2.66 -20.70
C LEU A 111 8.50 -1.23 -21.20
N CYS A 112 7.47 -1.07 -22.03
CA CYS A 112 6.97 0.25 -22.44
C CYS A 112 6.50 1.05 -21.22
N GLN A 113 6.93 2.30 -21.11
CA GLN A 113 6.47 3.21 -20.07
C GLN A 113 5.33 4.07 -20.60
N TYR A 114 4.26 4.18 -19.81
CA TYR A 114 3.13 5.06 -20.08
C TYR A 114 2.94 6.01 -18.91
N THR A 115 2.53 7.24 -19.17
CA THR A 115 2.00 8.12 -18.13
C THR A 115 0.65 7.56 -17.67
N TYR A 116 0.66 6.85 -16.54
CA TYR A 116 -0.57 6.46 -15.86
C TYR A 116 -1.12 7.70 -15.15
N THR A 117 -2.31 8.15 -15.52
CA THR A 117 -3.05 9.16 -14.75
C THR A 117 -3.96 8.39 -13.80
N PRO A 118 -3.67 8.33 -12.49
CA PRO A 118 -4.58 7.73 -11.53
C PRO A 118 -5.97 8.40 -11.60
N ALA A 119 -7.01 7.69 -11.17
CA ALA A 119 -8.32 8.32 -10.94
C ALA A 119 -8.10 9.63 -10.17
N ALA A 120 -8.69 10.72 -10.70
CA ALA A 120 -8.41 12.13 -10.39
C ALA A 120 -7.63 12.29 -9.07
N GLU A 121 -6.39 12.78 -9.17
CA GLU A 121 -5.58 13.12 -8.00
C GLU A 121 -6.49 13.70 -6.93
N MET A 122 -6.49 13.09 -5.74
CA MET A 122 -7.23 13.64 -4.61
C MET A 122 -6.93 15.14 -4.58
N PRO A 123 -7.97 15.99 -4.55
CA PRO A 123 -7.77 17.42 -4.70
C PRO A 123 -6.67 17.85 -3.73
N PRO A 124 -5.66 18.59 -4.21
CA PRO A 124 -4.51 18.94 -3.40
C PRO A 124 -5.01 19.58 -2.12
N ARG A 125 -4.49 19.07 -0.99
CA ARG A 125 -4.87 19.56 0.33
C ARG A 125 -4.66 21.07 0.36
N ALA A 126 -5.64 21.81 0.89
CA ALA A 126 -5.58 23.26 0.95
C ALA A 126 -4.38 23.79 1.75
N CYS A 127 -3.82 22.98 2.64
CA CYS A 127 -2.61 23.29 3.39
C CYS A 127 -1.43 22.39 3.00
N ASP A 128 -0.32 23.03 2.65
CA ASP A 128 0.93 22.40 2.21
C ASP A 128 2.12 22.75 3.15
N ALA A 129 1.84 23.28 4.34
CA ALA A 129 2.88 23.72 5.26
C ALA A 129 3.60 22.56 5.99
N ASP A 130 2.91 21.43 6.19
CA ASP A 130 3.40 20.25 6.90
C ASP A 130 3.87 19.10 5.96
N LYS A 131 3.68 19.27 4.64
CA LYS A 131 3.98 18.29 3.59
C LYS A 131 3.31 16.91 3.75
N LEU A 132 2.17 16.84 4.44
CA LEU A 132 1.35 15.63 4.47
C LEU A 132 0.31 15.60 3.34
N THR A 133 -0.04 14.40 2.91
CA THR A 133 -1.25 14.17 2.09
C THR A 133 -2.51 14.26 2.98
N THR A 134 -3.66 14.52 2.37
CA THR A 134 -4.96 14.54 3.06
C THR A 134 -5.22 13.25 3.84
N ASP A 135 -4.86 12.09 3.28
CA ASP A 135 -5.03 10.80 3.96
C ASP A 135 -4.17 10.68 5.21
N LEU A 136 -2.91 11.12 5.16
CA LEU A 136 -2.01 11.04 6.30
C LEU A 136 -2.42 11.98 7.45
N GLU A 137 -2.90 13.19 7.13
CA GLU A 137 -3.51 14.07 8.13
C GLU A 137 -4.72 13.41 8.78
N ASN A 138 -5.64 12.89 7.98
CA ASN A 138 -6.86 12.23 8.46
C ASN A 138 -6.52 11.04 9.35
N VAL A 139 -5.57 10.20 8.95
CA VAL A 139 -5.09 9.08 9.78
C VAL A 139 -4.53 9.60 11.11
N ALA A 140 -3.64 10.60 11.07
CA ALA A 140 -3.02 11.14 12.28
C ALA A 140 -4.08 11.68 13.25
N ILE A 141 -4.98 12.57 12.81
CA ILE A 141 -5.98 13.18 13.69
C ILE A 141 -7.03 12.18 14.19
N ASN A 142 -7.46 11.24 13.33
CA ASN A 142 -8.48 10.26 13.69
C ASN A 142 -7.94 9.23 14.67
N MET A 143 -6.71 8.73 14.48
CA MET A 143 -6.10 7.76 15.38
C MET A 143 -5.84 8.36 16.77
N HIS A 144 -5.32 9.59 16.85
CA HIS A 144 -5.16 10.26 18.13
C HIS A 144 -6.50 10.45 18.85
N ASN A 145 -7.53 10.92 18.14
CA ASN A 145 -8.85 11.11 18.74
C ASN A 145 -9.55 9.79 19.08
N TYR A 146 -9.31 8.71 18.34
CA TYR A 146 -9.77 7.37 18.68
C TYR A 146 -9.17 6.90 20.01
N TYR A 147 -7.84 6.94 20.17
CA TYR A 147 -7.21 6.55 21.43
C TYR A 147 -7.60 7.45 22.60
N ARG A 148 -7.76 8.76 22.36
CA ARG A 148 -8.32 9.67 23.37
C ARG A 148 -9.72 9.25 23.80
N ARG A 149 -10.58 8.81 22.89
CA ARG A 149 -11.92 8.28 23.26
C ARG A 149 -11.80 7.03 24.13
N LEU A 150 -10.88 6.12 23.83
CA LEU A 150 -10.63 4.95 24.70
C LEU A 150 -10.24 5.39 26.11
N SER A 151 -9.30 6.32 26.25
CA SER A 151 -8.92 6.85 27.58
C SER A 151 -10.08 7.60 28.25
N ALA A 152 -10.84 8.40 27.50
CA ALA A 152 -11.95 9.17 28.05
C ALA A 152 -13.05 8.27 28.62
N THR A 153 -13.31 7.15 27.95
CA THR A 153 -14.38 6.21 28.28
C THR A 153 -13.92 5.07 29.21
N GLY A 154 -12.65 5.02 29.57
CA GLY A 154 -12.09 3.99 30.44
C GLY A 154 -11.95 2.62 29.76
N TRP A 155 -11.76 2.61 28.44
CA TRP A 155 -11.52 1.41 27.62
C TRP A 155 -10.08 1.32 27.11
N ALA A 156 -9.21 2.24 27.50
CA ALA A 156 -7.79 2.12 27.22
C ALA A 156 -7.18 1.08 28.18
N GLU A 157 -6.75 -0.06 27.66
CA GLU A 157 -6.09 -1.10 28.47
C GLU A 157 -4.83 -0.57 29.15
N ASP A 158 -4.65 -0.93 30.41
CA ASP A 158 -3.51 -0.57 31.25
C ASP A 158 -2.86 -1.85 31.81
N LYS A 159 -1.56 -1.75 32.11
CA LYS A 159 -0.70 -2.88 32.50
C LYS A 159 -1.09 -3.49 33.85
N ILE A 160 -1.67 -2.69 34.75
CA ILE A 160 -2.00 -3.12 36.11
C ILE A 160 -3.53 -3.18 36.25
N ASP A 161 -4.06 -4.39 36.06
CA ASP A 161 -5.47 -4.77 36.30
C ASP A 161 -6.55 -4.06 35.47
N GLY A 162 -6.40 -4.06 34.14
CA GLY A 162 -7.54 -3.89 33.22
C GLY A 162 -7.47 -2.61 32.41
N TYR A 163 -8.30 -1.62 32.73
CA TYR A 163 -8.44 -0.40 31.93
C TYR A 163 -8.10 0.86 32.73
N ALA A 164 -7.49 1.83 32.04
CA ALA A 164 -7.23 3.17 32.55
C ALA A 164 -8.54 3.85 33.01
N PRO A 165 -8.49 4.74 34.01
CA PRO A 165 -9.68 5.41 34.51
C PRO A 165 -10.29 6.35 33.46
N THR A 166 -11.62 6.54 33.53
CA THR A 166 -12.35 7.51 32.70
C THR A 166 -11.86 8.94 32.92
N ALA A 167 -11.79 9.73 31.86
CA ALA A 167 -11.39 11.14 31.96
C ALA A 167 -12.60 12.06 32.17
N LYS A 168 -12.53 13.00 33.13
CA LYS A 168 -13.59 13.99 33.38
C LYS A 168 -13.73 15.05 32.29
N LYS A 169 -12.65 15.35 31.56
CA LYS A 169 -12.62 16.34 30.48
C LYS A 169 -11.43 16.10 29.56
N LEU A 170 -11.64 15.35 28.48
CA LEU A 170 -10.62 15.12 27.47
C LEU A 170 -11.10 15.66 26.11
N PRO A 171 -10.59 16.83 25.65
CA PRO A 171 -11.06 17.43 24.41
C PRO A 171 -10.58 16.63 23.19
N ALA A 172 -11.37 16.64 22.10
CA ALA A 172 -10.86 16.20 20.81
C ALA A 172 -9.78 17.17 20.32
N LEU A 173 -8.74 16.62 19.70
CA LEU A 173 -7.73 17.41 19.00
C LEU A 173 -8.31 17.93 17.68
N ALA A 174 -7.93 19.13 17.32
CA ALA A 174 -8.03 19.66 15.97
C ALA A 174 -6.63 19.65 15.33
N TYR A 175 -6.57 19.48 14.01
CA TYR A 175 -5.31 19.49 13.29
C TYR A 175 -4.95 20.94 12.91
N ASP A 176 -3.79 21.42 13.36
CA ASP A 176 -3.24 22.73 12.98
C ASP A 176 -2.08 22.52 12.01
N CYS A 177 -2.38 22.66 10.72
CA CYS A 177 -1.39 22.50 9.66
C CYS A 177 -0.38 23.67 9.60
N ALA A 178 -0.88 24.91 9.61
CA ALA A 178 -0.05 26.08 9.32
C ALA A 178 0.88 26.45 10.48
N GLY A 179 0.45 26.23 11.72
CA GLY A 179 1.27 26.49 12.90
C GLY A 179 2.09 25.28 13.32
N ILE A 180 1.43 24.31 13.97
CA ILE A 180 2.10 23.13 14.54
C ILE A 180 2.64 22.20 13.45
N GLY A 181 1.87 21.93 12.40
CA GLY A 181 2.30 21.09 11.28
C GLY A 181 3.56 21.60 10.58
N ALA A 182 3.64 22.90 10.32
CA ALA A 182 4.82 23.54 9.75
C ALA A 182 6.07 23.38 10.64
N LYS A 183 5.92 23.51 11.96
CA LYS A 183 7.01 23.26 12.93
C LYS A 183 7.46 21.79 12.90
N SER A 184 6.50 20.85 12.83
CA SER A 184 6.81 19.42 12.73
C SER A 184 7.58 19.10 11.45
N TYR A 185 7.15 19.66 10.31
CA TYR A 185 7.88 19.48 9.04
C TYR A 185 9.30 20.04 9.14
N ALA A 186 9.47 21.26 9.63
CA ALA A 186 10.79 21.88 9.80
C ALA A 186 11.74 21.04 10.67
N LYS A 187 11.22 20.34 11.70
CA LYS A 187 12.01 19.43 12.54
C LYS A 187 12.33 18.09 11.87
N ALA A 188 11.47 17.64 10.95
CA ALA A 188 11.69 16.43 10.17
C ALA A 188 12.57 16.67 8.92
N THR A 189 12.74 17.93 8.51
CA THR A 189 13.60 18.33 7.38
C THR A 189 15.00 17.75 7.52
N ASN A 190 15.54 17.23 6.42
CA ASN A 190 16.83 16.57 6.32
C ASN A 190 16.96 15.25 7.12
N CYS A 191 15.84 14.67 7.57
CA CYS A 191 15.78 13.35 8.19
C CYS A 191 16.82 13.17 9.32
N PRO A 192 16.69 13.91 10.44
CA PRO A 192 17.68 13.86 11.51
C PRO A 192 17.76 12.46 12.12
N ASN A 193 18.97 11.96 12.33
CA ASN A 193 19.21 10.65 12.96
C ASN A 193 19.12 10.69 14.50
N THR A 194 18.88 11.87 15.06
CA THR A 194 18.70 12.09 16.49
C THR A 194 17.39 12.83 16.73
N ALA A 195 16.77 12.51 17.88
CA ALA A 195 15.52 13.12 18.30
C ALA A 195 15.63 14.66 18.37
N PRO A 196 14.78 15.42 17.66
CA PRO A 196 14.79 16.86 17.76
C PRO A 196 14.25 17.31 19.13
N ALA A 197 14.68 18.48 19.58
CA ALA A 197 14.11 19.09 20.77
C ALA A 197 12.69 19.63 20.48
N ALA A 198 11.82 19.58 21.50
CA ALA A 198 10.52 20.23 21.44
C ALA A 198 10.67 21.76 21.46
N ASP A 199 9.75 22.47 20.80
CA ASP A 199 9.69 23.93 20.88
C ASP A 199 9.12 24.38 22.24
N ALA A 200 9.48 25.58 22.70
CA ALA A 200 8.94 26.14 23.93
C ALA A 200 7.40 26.19 23.88
N GLY A 201 6.75 25.58 24.88
CA GLY A 201 5.29 25.49 24.96
C GLY A 201 4.66 24.33 24.16
N TYR A 202 5.47 23.50 23.50
CA TYR A 202 5.01 22.34 22.73
C TYR A 202 5.62 21.04 23.28
N SER A 203 4.87 19.95 23.17
CA SER A 203 5.38 18.60 23.40
C SER A 203 5.65 17.92 22.06
N LEU A 204 6.58 16.97 22.04
CA LEU A 204 7.01 16.29 20.83
C LEU A 204 7.07 14.77 21.08
N ASN A 205 6.44 14.00 20.19
CA ASN A 205 6.72 12.58 20.00
C ASN A 205 7.46 12.41 18.67
N TYR A 206 8.33 11.42 18.59
CA TYR A 206 9.07 11.08 17.37
C TYR A 206 9.18 9.57 17.22
N TYR A 207 9.33 9.12 15.98
CA TYR A 207 9.61 7.74 15.65
C TYR A 207 10.51 7.69 14.42
N TYR A 208 11.51 6.82 14.45
CA TYR A 208 12.45 6.63 13.35
C TYR A 208 12.41 5.18 12.90
N VAL A 209 12.31 4.97 11.60
CA VAL A 209 12.48 3.67 10.97
C VAL A 209 13.87 3.67 10.35
N GLN A 210 14.77 2.80 10.82
CA GLN A 210 16.12 2.67 10.27
C GLN A 210 16.18 1.71 9.06
N GLU A 211 15.12 0.94 8.81
CA GLU A 211 15.05 -0.05 7.74
C GLU A 211 14.29 0.49 6.52
N TYR A 212 15.03 0.79 5.45
CA TYR A 212 14.49 1.20 4.15
C TYR A 212 13.66 0.09 3.45
N GLU A 213 13.61 -1.12 4.01
CA GLU A 213 12.99 -2.30 3.39
C GLU A 213 11.54 -2.57 3.80
N THR A 214 10.95 -1.83 4.75
CA THR A 214 9.53 -2.03 5.07
C THR A 214 8.67 -1.18 4.13
N PRO A 215 7.86 -1.79 3.23
CA PRO A 215 6.88 -1.05 2.45
C PRO A 215 6.02 -0.21 3.38
N LYS A 216 5.64 1.01 2.96
CA LYS A 216 4.84 1.95 3.78
C LYS A 216 3.63 1.31 4.46
N THR A 217 3.04 0.28 3.87
CA THR A 217 1.91 -0.49 4.42
C THR A 217 2.27 -1.24 5.71
N VAL A 218 3.48 -1.79 5.83
CA VAL A 218 3.93 -2.54 7.02
C VAL A 218 4.17 -1.62 8.22
N LEU A 219 4.52 -0.35 7.99
CA LEU A 219 4.69 0.63 9.07
C LEU A 219 3.36 0.94 9.76
N PHE A 220 2.30 1.19 8.98
CA PHE A 220 0.97 1.44 9.53
C PHE A 220 0.36 0.19 10.19
N GLU A 221 0.68 -1.00 9.70
CA GLU A 221 0.21 -2.26 10.29
C GLU A 221 0.96 -2.66 11.57
N ARG A 222 2.27 -2.38 11.69
CA ARG A 222 3.04 -2.66 12.92
C ARG A 222 2.55 -1.85 14.11
N ASP A 223 2.08 -0.62 13.90
CA ASP A 223 1.48 0.20 14.96
C ASP A 223 0.13 -0.35 15.43
N TYR A 224 -0.56 -1.13 14.59
CA TYR A 224 -1.80 -1.81 14.96
C TYR A 224 -1.54 -3.17 15.64
N GLN A 225 -0.44 -3.85 15.28
CA GLN A 225 -0.10 -5.22 15.74
C GLN A 225 0.80 -5.27 16.98
N GLN A 226 1.25 -4.13 17.54
CA GLN A 226 1.96 -4.11 18.85
C GLN A 226 1.02 -4.24 20.06
N LYS A 227 -0.21 -4.71 19.86
CA LYS A 227 -1.21 -4.97 20.90
C LYS A 227 -1.61 -6.46 20.98
N ASP A 228 -0.63 -7.35 20.90
CA ASP A 228 -0.78 -8.75 21.32
C ASP A 228 0.42 -9.18 22.18
#